data_AF-A0A969VMY0-F1
#
_entry.id   AF-A0A969VMY0-F1
#
_cell.length_a   1.000
_cell.length_b   1.000
_cell.length_c   1.000
_cell.angle_alpha   90.00
_cell.angle_beta   90.00
_cell.angle_gamma   90.00
#
_symmetry.space_group_name_H-M   'P 1'
#
loop_
_entity.id
_entity.type
_entity.pdbx_description
1 polymer ?
#
loop_
_entity_poly.entity_id
_entity_poly.type
_entity_poly.pdbx_seq_one_letter_code
_entity_poly.pdbx_strand_id
1 'polypeptide(L)' 'ARAELLAAAAGVKLGRVLSISEGSTPTDPVPMFRAEASAAPVPVAGGELGLSANVTILYQIVE' A
#
# COMPACT_ATOMS: atom_id res chain seq x y z
N ALA A 1 6.02 -10.42 -11.87
CA ALA A 1 7.00 -10.99 -10.92
C ALA A 1 6.36 -11.84 -9.80
N ARG A 2 5.71 -11.26 -8.79
CA ARG A 2 5.26 -12.02 -7.60
C ARG A 2 4.16 -13.04 -7.92
N ALA A 3 3.12 -12.63 -8.65
CA ALA A 3 2.02 -13.51 -9.05
C ALA A 3 2.49 -14.62 -10.01
N GLU A 4 3.39 -14.30 -10.95
CA GLU A 4 3.96 -15.28 -11.89
C GLU A 4 4.79 -16.35 -11.15
N LEU A 5 5.60 -15.94 -10.18
CA LEU A 5 6.39 -16.86 -9.36
C LEU A 5 5.50 -17.81 -8.57
N LEU A 6 4.41 -17.30 -7.98
CA LEU A 6 3.45 -18.11 -7.24
C LEU A 6 2.70 -19.09 -8.16
N ALA A 7 2.28 -18.66 -9.35
CA ALA A 7 1.62 -19.53 -10.31
C ALA A 7 2.55 -20.66 -10.80
N ALA A 8 3.79 -20.32 -11.14
CA ALA A 8 4.81 -21.30 -11.56
C ALA A 8 5.10 -22.33 -10.45
N ALA A 9 5.23 -21.88 -9.20
CA ALA A 9 5.44 -22.77 -8.05
C ALA A 9 4.24 -23.70 -7.80
N ALA A 10 3.02 -23.25 -8.12
CA ALA A 10 1.80 -24.05 -8.01
C ALA A 10 1.52 -24.92 -9.25
N GLY A 11 2.38 -24.89 -10.28
CA GLY A 11 2.21 -25.69 -11.51
C GLY A 11 1.04 -25.24 -12.40
N VAL A 12 0.55 -24.02 -12.22
CA VAL A 12 -0.58 -23.45 -12.97
C VAL A 12 -0.13 -22.22 -13.76
N LYS A 13 -0.90 -21.82 -14.76
CA LYS A 13 -0.60 -20.59 -15.52
C LYS A 13 -1.36 -19.40 -14.96
N LEU A 14 -0.69 -18.25 -14.90
CA LEU A 14 -1.31 -16.98 -14.52
C LEU A 14 -2.15 -16.46 -15.70
N GLY A 15 -3.42 -16.15 -15.43
CA GLY A 15 -4.36 -15.57 -16.38
C GLY A 15 -4.47 -14.05 -16.28
N ARG A 16 -5.54 -13.50 -16.87
CA ARG A 16 -5.82 -12.06 -16.87
C ARG A 16 -6.08 -11.51 -15.46
N VAL A 17 -5.84 -10.21 -15.30
CA VAL A 17 -6.27 -9.47 -14.12
C VAL A 17 -7.79 -9.38 -14.09
N LEU A 18 -8.37 -9.67 -12.94
CA LEU A 18 -9.81 -9.58 -12.69
C LEU A 18 -10.16 -8.30 -11.93
N SER A 19 -9.30 -7.88 -10.99
CA SER A 19 -9.52 -6.67 -10.18
C SER A 19 -8.19 -6.10 -9.70
N ILE A 20 -8.14 -4.77 -9.58
CA ILE A 20 -7.08 -4.03 -8.93
C ILE A 20 -7.77 -3.09 -7.94
N SER A 21 -7.38 -3.18 -6.67
CA SER A 21 -7.79 -2.21 -5.65
C SER A 21 -6.57 -1.61 -4.99
N GLU A 22 -6.58 -0.30 -4.85
CA GLU A 22 -5.59 0.44 -4.09
C GLU A 22 -6.23 0.84 -2.76
N GLY A 23 -5.61 0.46 -1.65
CA GLY A 23 -6.14 0.73 -0.33
C GLY A 23 -5.94 2.21 0.03
N SER A 24 -7.00 3.03 -0.09
CA SER A 24 -7.16 4.14 0.84
C SER A 24 -7.63 3.54 2.17
N THR A 25 -6.76 3.44 3.15
CA THR A 25 -7.21 3.14 4.52
C THR A 25 -8.28 4.16 4.88
N PRO A 26 -9.51 3.77 5.24
CA PRO A 26 -10.47 4.72 5.79
C PRO A 26 -9.85 5.26 7.08
N THR A 27 -9.34 6.48 7.04
CA THR A 27 -8.99 7.21 8.25
C THR A 27 -10.31 7.65 8.86
N ASP A 28 -10.88 6.80 9.70
CA ASP A 28 -11.96 7.23 10.57
C ASP A 28 -11.42 8.40 11.43
N PRO A 29 -12.13 9.54 11.52
CA PRO A 29 -11.65 10.68 12.28
C PRO A 29 -11.44 10.31 13.75
N VAL A 30 -10.18 10.22 14.17
CA VAL A 30 -9.86 10.06 15.59
C VAL A 30 -9.96 11.42 16.29
N PRO A 31 -10.64 11.52 17.45
CA PRO A 31 -10.71 12.77 18.20
C PRO A 31 -9.32 13.23 18.65
N MET A 32 -8.89 14.39 18.17
CA MET A 32 -7.66 15.05 18.62
C MET A 32 -7.93 15.80 19.93
N PHE A 33 -7.38 15.32 21.06
CA PHE A 33 -7.28 16.13 22.27
C PHE A 33 -6.22 17.22 22.04
N ARG A 34 -6.57 18.50 22.23
CA ARG A 34 -5.66 19.63 22.08
C ARG A 34 -4.55 19.55 23.14
N ALA A 35 -3.38 19.04 22.76
CA ALA A 35 -2.15 19.34 23.47
C ALA A 35 -1.59 20.64 22.90
N GLU A 36 -1.71 21.73 23.65
CA GLU A 36 -0.93 22.94 23.40
C GLU A 36 0.56 22.60 23.62
N ALA A 37 1.24 22.22 22.53
CA ALA A 37 2.68 21.99 22.54
C ALA A 37 3.38 23.09 21.73
N SER A 38 4.14 23.88 22.48
CA SER A 38 4.88 25.09 22.11
C SER A 38 5.64 25.04 20.79
N ALA A 39 5.59 26.18 20.09
CA ALA A 39 6.42 26.51 18.93
C ALA A 39 7.91 26.60 19.31
N ALA A 40 8.66 25.51 19.10
CA ALA A 40 10.11 25.56 18.97
C ALA A 40 10.47 25.42 17.47
N PRO A 41 11.41 26.23 16.95
CA PRO A 41 11.82 26.16 15.54
C PRO A 41 12.55 24.83 15.27
N VAL A 42 11.91 23.96 14.49
CA VAL A 42 12.47 22.67 14.08
C VAL A 42 13.37 22.83 12.84
N PRO A 43 14.61 22.29 12.83
CA PRO A 43 15.47 22.31 11.67
C PRO A 43 14.89 21.44 10.54
N VAL A 44 14.58 22.02 9.39
CA VAL A 44 14.21 21.28 8.18
C VAL A 44 15.46 20.68 7.55
N ALA A 45 15.83 19.48 7.96
CA ALA A 45 16.68 18.62 7.15
C ALA A 45 15.84 18.13 5.96
N GLY A 46 16.25 18.45 4.73
CA GLY A 46 15.62 17.92 3.52
C GLY A 46 15.82 16.41 3.44
N GLY A 47 14.95 15.66 4.09
CA GLY A 47 14.92 14.20 4.07
C GLY A 47 14.16 13.67 2.86
N GLU A 48 14.54 12.49 2.38
CA GLU A 48 13.87 11.78 1.28
C GLU A 48 12.38 11.56 1.58
N LEU A 49 11.53 11.91 0.61
CA LEU A 49 10.12 11.55 0.64
C LEU A 49 9.97 10.10 0.20
N GLY A 50 9.71 9.21 1.15
CA GLY A 50 9.31 7.83 0.87
C GLY A 50 7.82 7.74 0.56
N LEU A 51 7.45 7.43 -0.70
CA LEU A 51 6.08 7.13 -1.07
C LEU A 51 5.85 5.62 -1.00
N SER A 52 4.84 5.20 -0.23
CA SER A 52 4.42 3.80 -0.13
C SER A 52 2.94 3.68 -0.51
N ALA A 53 2.62 2.72 -1.36
CA ALA A 53 1.25 2.43 -1.80
C ALA A 53 0.95 0.94 -1.63
N ASN A 54 -0.25 0.63 -1.14
CA ASN A 54 -0.71 -0.74 -0.95
C ASN A 54 -1.72 -1.09 -2.04
N VAL A 55 -1.32 -1.96 -2.97
CA VAL A 55 -2.16 -2.42 -4.08
C VAL A 55 -2.46 -3.90 -3.93
N THR A 56 -3.74 -4.25 -4.01
CA THR A 56 -4.24 -5.63 -4.05
C THR A 56 -4.70 -5.95 -5.47
N ILE A 57 -4.23 -7.06 -6.03
CA ILE A 57 -4.56 -7.49 -7.40
C ILE A 57 -5.11 -8.91 -7.37
N LEU A 58 -6.24 -9.13 -8.04
CA LEU A 58 -6.88 -10.43 -8.24
C LEU A 58 -6.59 -10.93 -9.66
N TYR A 59 -6.07 -12.15 -9.80
CA TYR A 59 -5.75 -12.78 -11.08
C TYR A 59 -6.60 -14.02 -11.31
N GLN A 60 -6.93 -14.29 -12.58
CA GLN A 60 -7.41 -15.59 -13.01
C GLN A 60 -6.25 -16.62 -12.99
N ILE A 61 -6.58 -17.89 -12.76
CA ILE A 61 -5.68 -19.03 -13.00
C ILE A 61 -6.20 -19.82 -14.20
N VAL A 62 -5.31 -20.34 -15.04
CA VAL A 62 -5.66 -21.24 -16.16
C VAL A 62 -4.83 -22.53 -16.09
N GLU A 63 -5.41 -23.65 -16.54
CA GLU A 63 -4.72 -24.95 -16.69
C GLU A 63 -3.61 -24.89 -17.78
#